data_AF-A0A6A6PTA1-F1
#
_entry.id   AF-A0A6A6PTA1-F1
#
_cell.length_a   1.000
_cell.length_b   1.000
_cell.length_c   1.000
_cell.angle_alpha   90.00
_cell.angle_beta   90.00
_cell.angle_gamma   90.00
#
_symmetry.space_group_name_H-M   'P 1'
#
loop_
_entity.id
_entity.type
_entity.pdbx_description
1 polymer ?
#
loop_
_entity_poly.entity_id
_entity_poly.type
_entity_poly.pdbx_seq_one_letter_code
_entity_poly.pdbx_strand_id
1 'polypeptide(L)'
;MDRSPLGALAPELRNRIYELALYERRPVSISKNFWAEAALLRTCKQVRQEAELLFYSINDFIFVTDLQENEDWKRLLHWVQRAPTQKFALIKSFTVQVEAPGRELPWYCRRNRLEIVKSQKL
;
A
#
# COMPACT_ATOMS: atom_id res chain seq x y z
N MET A 1 -9.45 -12.54 20.85
CA MET A 1 -9.20 -13.57 19.80
C MET A 1 -9.02 -14.93 20.48
N ASP A 2 -9.62 -15.11 21.65
CA ASP A 2 -8.96 -15.84 22.73
C ASP A 2 -9.22 -17.35 22.69
N ARG A 3 -9.94 -17.79 21.64
CA ARG A 3 -10.23 -19.18 21.31
C ARG A 3 -9.83 -19.56 19.88
N SER A 4 -9.17 -18.65 19.16
CA SER A 4 -8.69 -18.95 17.80
C SER A 4 -7.38 -19.74 17.85
N PRO A 5 -7.20 -20.78 17.03
CA PRO A 5 -5.91 -21.45 16.88
C PRO A 5 -4.78 -20.48 16.51
N LEU A 6 -5.07 -19.44 15.72
CA LEU A 6 -4.10 -18.42 15.37
C LEU A 6 -3.65 -17.61 16.60
N GLY A 7 -4.57 -17.33 17.53
CA GLY A 7 -4.27 -16.59 18.75
C GLY A 7 -3.45 -17.39 19.78
N ALA A 8 -3.45 -18.72 19.67
CA ALA A 8 -2.65 -19.61 20.53
C ALA A 8 -1.17 -19.67 20.13
N LEU A 9 -0.82 -19.19 18.93
CA LEU A 9 0.58 -19.15 18.47
C LEU A 9 1.36 -18.04 19.17
N ALA A 10 2.67 -18.21 19.33
CA ALA A 10 3.56 -17.15 19.78
C ALA A 10 3.54 -15.95 18.79
N PRO A 11 3.74 -14.70 19.26
CA PRO A 11 3.70 -13.50 18.43
C PRO A 11 4.61 -13.57 17.19
N GLU A 12 5.79 -14.18 17.30
CA GLU A 12 6.76 -14.32 16.22
C GLU A 12 6.24 -15.20 15.08
N LEU A 13 5.53 -16.29 15.43
CA LEU A 13 4.90 -17.16 14.44
C LEU A 13 3.73 -16.46 13.75
N ARG A 14 2.94 -15.68 14.49
CA ARG A 14 1.87 -14.87 13.90
C ARG A 14 2.43 -13.84 12.93
N ASN A 15 3.48 -13.12 13.31
CA ASN A 15 4.16 -12.17 12.42
C ASN A 15 4.63 -12.84 11.14
N ARG A 16 5.23 -14.05 11.22
CA ARG A 16 5.67 -14.77 10.03
C ARG A 16 4.52 -15.19 9.13
N ILE A 17 3.39 -15.61 9.70
CA ILE A 17 2.16 -15.90 8.95
C ILE A 17 1.65 -14.63 8.26
N TYR A 18 1.62 -13.51 8.99
CA TYR A 18 1.19 -12.23 8.45
C TYR A 18 2.08 -11.75 7.30
N GLU A 19 3.40 -11.84 7.43
CA GLU A 19 4.33 -11.51 6.34
C GLU A 19 4.02 -12.29 5.07
N LEU A 20 3.82 -13.61 5.20
CA LEU A 20 3.51 -14.47 4.06
C LEU A 20 2.13 -14.18 3.46
N ALA A 21 1.15 -13.84 4.29
CA ALA A 21 -0.22 -13.57 3.87
C ALA A 21 -0.44 -12.16 3.30
N LEU A 22 0.39 -11.20 3.72
CA LEU A 22 0.26 -9.78 3.38
C LEU A 22 1.24 -9.31 2.31
N TYR A 23 2.26 -10.10 2.01
CA TYR A 23 3.21 -9.78 0.95
C TYR A 23 2.56 -9.93 -0.42
N GLU A 24 2.56 -8.83 -1.16
CA GLU A 24 2.13 -8.77 -2.54
C GLU A 24 3.37 -8.62 -3.44
N ARG A 25 3.50 -9.53 -4.41
CA ARG A 25 4.61 -9.48 -5.37
C ARG A 25 4.51 -8.25 -6.28
N ARG A 26 3.30 -7.75 -6.52
CA ARG A 26 3.05 -6.54 -7.32
C ARG A 26 2.75 -5.36 -6.39
N PRO A 27 3.09 -4.12 -6.78
CA PRO A 27 2.75 -2.96 -5.99
C PRO A 27 1.25 -2.90 -5.70
N VAL A 28 0.90 -2.64 -4.44
CA VAL A 28 -0.48 -2.50 -4.00
C VAL A 28 -1.04 -1.21 -4.58
N SER A 29 -2.12 -1.32 -5.36
CA SER A 29 -2.77 -0.17 -5.96
C SER A 29 -3.61 0.59 -4.94
N ILE A 30 -3.40 1.90 -4.89
CA ILE A 30 -4.23 2.87 -4.19
C ILE A 30 -5.01 3.58 -5.30
N SER A 31 -6.22 3.13 -5.63
CA SER A 31 -7.01 3.74 -6.73
C SER A 31 -8.50 3.89 -6.41
N LYS A 32 -9.18 4.59 -7.32
CA LYS A 32 -10.57 5.08 -7.31
C LYS A 32 -11.60 4.19 -6.59
N ASN A 33 -11.50 2.87 -6.71
CA ASN A 33 -12.56 1.93 -6.29
C ASN A 33 -12.11 0.86 -5.29
N PHE A 34 -10.82 0.70 -5.04
CA PHE A 34 -10.29 -0.33 -4.15
C PHE A 34 -9.16 0.26 -3.33
N TRP A 35 -9.51 0.69 -2.11
CA TRP A 35 -8.58 0.65 -1.01
C TRP A 35 -8.29 -0.83 -0.77
N ALA A 36 -7.29 -1.38 -1.45
CA ALA A 36 -6.87 -2.77 -1.30
C ALA A 36 -6.16 -2.94 0.05
N GLU A 37 -6.84 -2.56 1.13
CA GLU A 37 -6.51 -3.02 2.44
C GLU A 37 -6.69 -4.54 2.42
N ALA A 38 -5.59 -5.26 2.67
CA ALA A 38 -5.58 -6.70 2.64
C ALA A 38 -6.72 -7.24 3.52
N ALA A 39 -7.47 -8.22 3.01
CA ALA A 39 -8.65 -8.76 3.68
C ALA A 39 -8.36 -9.18 5.13
N LEU A 40 -7.13 -9.64 5.40
CA LEU A 40 -6.63 -10.00 6.72
C LEU A 40 -6.72 -8.83 7.72
N LEU A 41 -6.40 -7.60 7.33
CA LEU A 41 -6.47 -6.40 8.18
C LEU A 41 -7.89 -5.96 8.53
N ARG A 42 -8.90 -6.54 7.86
CA ARG A 42 -10.33 -6.28 8.09
C ARG A 42 -10.99 -7.31 9.01
N THR A 43 -10.27 -8.36 9.41
CA THR A 43 -10.84 -9.49 10.17
C THR A 43 -11.20 -9.11 11.61
N CYS A 44 -10.23 -8.66 12.40
CA CYS A 44 -10.47 -8.20 13.77
C CYS A 44 -9.40 -7.21 14.24
N LYS A 45 -9.70 -6.51 15.34
CA LYS A 45 -8.84 -5.44 15.89
C LYS A 45 -7.43 -5.91 16.22
N GLN A 46 -7.28 -7.10 16.78
CA GLN A 46 -5.96 -7.61 17.17
C GLN A 46 -5.10 -8.00 15.96
N VAL A 47 -5.63 -8.72 14.96
CA VAL A 47 -4.87 -8.98 13.71
C VAL A 47 -4.43 -7.65 13.09
N ARG A 48 -5.34 -6.69 13.04
CA ARG A 48 -5.04 -5.37 12.49
C ARG A 48 -3.90 -4.69 13.26
N GLN A 49 -3.94 -4.66 14.58
CA GLN A 49 -2.90 -4.06 15.41
C GLN A 49 -1.52 -4.70 15.21
N GLU A 50 -1.47 -6.03 15.07
CA GLU A 50 -0.22 -6.77 14.91
C GLU A 50 0.34 -6.66 13.48
N ALA A 51 -0.53 -6.72 12.47
CA ALA A 51 -0.13 -6.96 11.09
C ALA A 51 -0.14 -5.70 10.19
N GLU A 52 -0.83 -4.63 10.59
CA GLU A 52 -0.96 -3.42 9.76
C GLU A 52 0.40 -2.76 9.50
N LEU A 53 1.26 -2.64 10.51
CA LEU A 53 2.60 -2.07 10.32
C LEU A 53 3.49 -2.94 9.42
N LEU A 54 3.36 -4.27 9.55
CA LEU A 54 4.06 -5.22 8.68
C LEU A 54 3.65 -5.01 7.22
N PHE A 55 2.35 -4.92 6.92
CA PHE A 55 1.82 -4.67 5.58
C PHE A 55 2.46 -3.46 4.91
N TYR A 56 2.54 -2.31 5.59
CA TYR A 56 3.16 -1.10 5.04
C TYR A 56 4.68 -1.20 4.89
N SER A 57 5.34 -2.03 5.70
CA SER A 57 6.80 -2.18 5.68
C SER A 57 7.33 -3.17 4.64
N ILE A 58 6.52 -4.14 4.22
CA ILE A 58 6.95 -5.23 3.32
C ILE A 58 6.48 -5.03 1.88
N ASN A 59 5.47 -4.20 1.65
CA ASN A 59 4.90 -3.97 0.32
C ASN A 59 5.35 -2.66 -0.30
N ASP A 60 5.37 -2.67 -1.62
CA ASP A 60 5.45 -1.46 -2.43
C ASP A 60 4.04 -1.00 -2.79
N PHE A 61 3.87 0.32 -2.95
CA PHE A 61 2.58 0.92 -3.24
C PHE A 61 2.62 1.70 -4.55
N ILE A 62 1.50 1.71 -5.27
CA ILE A 62 1.34 2.47 -6.50
C ILE A 62 0.02 3.23 -6.49
N PHE A 63 0.05 4.49 -6.89
CA PHE A 63 -1.11 5.33 -7.12
C PHE A 63 -1.19 5.60 -8.62
N VAL A 64 -2.32 5.27 -9.24
CA VAL A 64 -2.55 5.50 -10.68
C VAL A 64 -3.58 6.60 -10.81
N THR A 65 -3.27 7.64 -11.59
CA THR A 65 -4.17 8.77 -11.84
C THR A 65 -4.12 9.21 -13.31
N ASP A 66 -5.21 9.79 -13.80
CA ASP A 66 -5.38 10.18 -15.20
C ASP A 66 -5.10 11.69 -15.49
N LEU A 67 -4.56 12.46 -14.52
CA LEU A 67 -4.34 13.93 -14.54
C LEU A 67 -5.57 14.79 -14.80
N GLN A 68 -6.64 14.25 -15.37
CA GLN A 68 -7.83 15.01 -15.73
C GLN A 68 -8.73 15.24 -14.51
N GLU A 69 -8.67 14.37 -13.50
CA GLU A 69 -9.54 14.46 -12.34
C GLU A 69 -8.83 14.96 -11.07
N ASN A 70 -9.20 16.16 -10.63
CA ASN A 70 -8.83 16.71 -9.31
C ASN A 70 -9.24 15.82 -8.12
N GLU A 71 -10.19 14.90 -8.34
CA GLU A 71 -10.68 13.93 -7.36
C GLU A 71 -9.59 12.97 -6.88
N ASP A 72 -8.72 12.51 -7.78
CA ASP A 72 -7.67 11.53 -7.46
C ASP A 72 -6.64 12.12 -6.49
N TRP A 73 -6.21 13.35 -6.75
CA TRP A 73 -5.25 14.03 -5.88
C TRP A 73 -5.81 14.33 -4.49
N LYS A 74 -7.10 14.69 -4.41
CA LYS A 74 -7.80 14.84 -3.12
C LYS A 74 -7.87 13.53 -2.35
N ARG A 75 -8.04 12.39 -3.03
CA ARG A 75 -8.06 11.05 -2.41
C ARG A 75 -6.69 10.65 -1.90
N LEU A 76 -5.64 10.91 -2.67
CA LEU A 76 -4.27 10.70 -2.23
C LEU A 76 -3.98 11.53 -0.98
N LEU A 77 -4.35 12.82 -0.98
CA LEU A 77 -4.20 13.69 0.19
C LEU A 77 -5.01 13.19 1.39
N HIS A 78 -6.26 12.77 1.18
CA HIS A 78 -7.10 12.22 2.25
C HIS A 78 -6.52 10.91 2.81
N TRP A 79 -5.91 10.06 1.99
CA TRP A 79 -5.19 8.86 2.45
C TRP A 79 -3.99 9.24 3.32
N VAL A 80 -3.17 10.18 2.85
CA VAL A 80 -2.02 10.70 3.59
C VAL A 80 -2.45 11.31 4.92
N GLN A 81 -3.59 12.00 4.96
CA GLN A 81 -4.13 12.61 6.18
C GLN A 81 -4.74 11.58 7.15
N ARG A 82 -5.36 10.51 6.64
CA ARG A 82 -6.01 9.48 7.49
C ARG A 82 -5.08 8.44 8.04
N ALA A 83 -4.02 8.08 7.32
CA ALA A 83 -3.08 7.11 7.83
C ALA A 83 -2.17 7.80 8.88
N PRO A 84 -2.06 7.26 10.11
CA PRO A 84 -1.12 7.76 11.10
C PRO A 84 0.29 7.90 10.51
N THR A 85 0.96 9.02 10.78
CA THR A 85 2.29 9.39 10.25
C THR A 85 3.33 8.27 10.39
N GLN A 86 3.19 7.42 11.41
CA GLN A 86 4.05 6.25 11.63
C GLN A 86 3.96 5.19 10.51
N LYS A 87 2.81 5.05 9.84
CA LYS A 87 2.61 4.07 8.75
C LYS A 87 3.36 4.47 7.49
N PHE A 88 3.30 5.74 7.13
CA PHE A 88 4.00 6.28 5.96
C PHE A 88 5.52 6.21 6.08
N ALA A 89 6.05 6.35 7.30
CA ALA A 89 7.48 6.20 7.55
C ALA A 89 8.02 4.80 7.19
N LEU A 90 7.14 3.78 7.25
CA LEU A 90 7.48 2.39 6.95
C LEU A 90 7.43 2.06 5.46
N ILE A 91 6.73 2.86 4.65
CA ILE A 91 6.61 2.62 3.21
C ILE A 91 7.99 2.79 2.56
N LYS A 92 8.47 1.71 1.94
CA LYS A 92 9.77 1.68 1.25
C LYS A 92 9.72 2.35 -0.12
N SER A 93 8.64 2.11 -0.87
CA SER A 93 8.42 2.61 -2.22
C SER A 93 6.96 3.01 -2.42
N PHE A 94 6.73 4.18 -3.01
CA PHE A 94 5.41 4.67 -3.35
C PHE A 94 5.43 5.34 -4.73
N THR A 95 4.97 4.64 -5.75
CA THR A 95 4.99 5.11 -7.15
C THR A 95 3.72 5.87 -7.47
N VAL A 96 3.81 6.97 -8.22
CA VAL A 96 2.63 7.67 -8.75
C VAL A 96 2.64 7.58 -10.26
N GLN A 97 1.96 6.58 -10.81
CA GLN A 97 1.82 6.42 -12.25
C GLN A 97 0.73 7.35 -12.77
N VAL A 98 1.04 8.00 -13.89
CA VAL A 98 0.14 8.94 -14.53
C VAL A 98 -0.22 8.42 -15.91
N GLU A 99 -1.49 8.14 -16.12
CA GLU A 99 -2.03 7.69 -17.40
C GLU A 99 -2.54 8.92 -18.16
N ALA A 100 -1.70 9.48 -19.03
CA ALA A 100 -2.15 10.54 -19.95
C ALA A 100 -2.84 9.90 -21.16
N PRO A 101 -3.99 10.43 -21.64
CA PRO A 101 -4.62 9.91 -22.84
C PRO A 101 -3.66 10.02 -24.03
N GLY A 102 -3.23 8.86 -24.54
CA GLY A 102 -2.32 8.73 -25.69
C GLY A 102 -0.84 8.53 -25.38
N ARG A 103 -0.38 8.55 -24.11
CA ARG A 103 0.99 8.14 -23.72
C ARG A 103 1.04 7.61 -22.28
N GLU A 104 1.50 6.37 -22.11
CA GLU A 104 1.95 5.88 -20.80
C GLU A 104 3.26 6.59 -20.43
N LEU A 105 3.22 7.47 -19.44
CA LEU A 105 4.43 8.03 -18.84
C LEU A 105 4.37 7.71 -17.34
N PRO A 106 5.04 6.64 -16.87
CA PRO A 106 5.10 6.38 -15.44
C PRO A 106 5.98 7.43 -14.77
N TRP A 107 5.39 8.23 -13.90
CA TRP A 107 6.15 9.02 -12.95
C TRP A 107 6.46 8.11 -11.75
N TYR A 108 7.67 8.20 -11.21
CA TYR A 108 8.06 7.43 -10.04
C TYR A 108 8.43 8.39 -8.90
N CYS A 109 7.87 8.13 -7.72
CA CYS A 109 8.28 8.83 -6.51
C CYS A 109 9.03 7.81 -5.63
N ARG A 110 10.35 7.97 -5.50
CA ARG A 110 11.12 7.27 -4.45
C ARG A 110 11.45 8.30 -3.41
N ARG A 111 11.12 8.03 -2.14
CA ARG A 111 11.54 8.80 -0.94
C ARG A 111 12.14 10.19 -1.26
N ASN A 112 11.29 11.22 -1.23
CA ASN A 112 11.65 12.63 -1.44
C ASN A 112 12.25 13.00 -2.81
N ARG A 113 12.11 12.17 -3.85
CA ARG A 113 12.51 12.54 -5.22
C ARG A 113 11.47 12.06 -6.24
N LEU A 114 10.89 13.03 -6.95
CA LEU A 114 10.09 12.80 -8.15
C LEU A 114 11.05 12.61 -9.32
N GLU A 115 11.06 11.42 -9.92
CA GLU A 115 11.86 11.13 -11.12
C GLU A 115 10.93 10.72 -12.27
N ILE A 116 11.19 11.26 -13.46
CA ILE A 116 10.52 10.87 -14.70
C ILE A 116 11.23 9.64 -15.23
N VAL A 117 10.59 8.48 -15.17
CA VAL A 117 11.13 7.26 -15.78
C VAL A 117 10.45 7.06 -17.13
N LYS A 118 11.21 7.18 -18.21
CA LYS A 118 10.73 6.78 -19.53
C LYS A 118 10.67 5.25 -19.55
N SER A 119 9.49 4.66 -19.72
CA SER A 119 9.34 3.24 -20.00
C SER A 119 10.18 2.87 -21.22
N GLN A 120 11.25 2.10 -21.02
CA GLN A 120 11.88 1.36 -22.11
C GLN A 120 10.91 0.25 -22.50
N LYS A 121 10.24 0.44 -23.64
CA LYS A 121 9.50 -0.64 -24.31
C LYS A 121 10.53 -1.72 -24.72
N LEU A 122 10.29 -2.95 -24.27
CA LEU A 122 10.85 -4.18 -24.86
C LEU A 122 10.23 -4.40 -26.24
#